data_AF-A0A1L5L270-F1
#
_entry.id   AF-A0A1L5L270-F1
#
_cell.length_a   1.000
_cell.length_b   1.000
_cell.length_c   1.000
_cell.angle_alpha   90.00
_cell.angle_beta   90.00
_cell.angle_gamma   90.00
#
_symmetry.space_group_name_H-M   'P 1'
#
loop_
_entity.id
_entity.type
_entity.pdbx_description
1 polymer ?
#
loop_
_entity_poly.entity_id
_entity_poly.type
_entity_poly.pdbx_seq_one_letter_code
_entity_poly.pdbx_strand_id
1 'polypeptide(L)'
;MIDYQILALDLDGTLTNSQKQITPPTREALIRIQEAGIKVVLASGRPTTGVLPLARELQLQRFGSYILSFNGGRITDCRSGQ
;
A
#
# COMPACT_ATOMS: atom_id res chain seq x y z
N MET A 1 13.57 18.29 7.97
CA MET A 1 12.39 18.12 7.12
C MET A 1 12.37 16.67 6.64
N ILE A 2 11.19 16.10 6.38
CA ILE A 2 11.11 14.80 5.72
C ILE A 2 11.19 15.06 4.22
N ASP A 3 12.26 14.58 3.58
CA ASP A 3 12.51 14.79 2.15
C ASP A 3 11.83 13.73 1.27
N TYR A 4 11.25 12.69 1.87
CA TYR A 4 10.57 11.59 1.19
C TYR A 4 9.08 11.85 1.07
N GLN A 5 8.54 11.67 -0.15
CA GLN A 5 7.11 11.87 -0.44
C GLN A 5 6.33 10.56 -0.61
N ILE A 6 7.02 9.44 -0.88
CA ILE A 6 6.41 8.15 -1.20
C ILE A 6 7.20 7.02 -0.54
N LEU A 7 6.48 6.05 0.01
CA LEU A 7 6.98 4.74 0.43
C LEU A 7 6.29 3.66 -0.40
N ALA A 8 7.04 3.00 -1.29
CA ALA A 8 6.56 1.85 -2.06
C ALA A 8 6.95 0.55 -1.35
N LEU A 9 6.01 -0.37 -1.18
CA LEU A 9 6.20 -1.62 -0.45
C LEU A 9 5.80 -2.81 -1.30
N ASP A 10 6.72 -3.77 -1.39
CA ASP A 10 6.37 -5.12 -1.80
C ASP A 10 5.48 -5.81 -0.76
N LEU A 11 4.70 -6.81 -1.19
CA LEU A 11 3.75 -7.53 -0.35
C LEU A 11 4.32 -8.80 0.28
N ASP A 12 4.65 -9.77 -0.56
CA ASP A 12 4.86 -11.16 -0.13
C ASP A 12 6.31 -11.37 0.32
N GLY A 13 6.51 -11.58 1.62
CA GLY A 13 7.86 -11.66 2.19
C GLY A 13 8.45 -10.30 2.55
N THR A 14 7.66 -9.23 2.38
CA THR A 14 8.04 -7.84 2.74
C THR A 14 7.01 -7.23 3.70
N LEU A 15 5.88 -6.70 3.19
CA LEU A 15 4.84 -6.11 4.04
C LEU A 15 4.07 -7.16 4.86
N THR A 16 3.80 -8.31 4.26
CA THR A 16 3.00 -9.37 4.89
C THR A 16 3.89 -10.47 5.46
N ASN A 17 3.47 -11.00 6.61
CA ASN A 17 4.13 -12.16 7.23
C ASN A 17 3.84 -13.46 6.45
N SER A 18 4.34 -14.60 6.95
CA SER A 18 4.10 -15.92 6.35
C SER A 18 2.62 -16.32 6.25
N GLN A 19 1.75 -15.73 7.07
CA GLN A 19 0.30 -15.91 7.05
C GLN A 19 -0.41 -14.90 6.14
N LYS A 20 0.33 -14.10 5.36
CA LYS A 20 -0.19 -13.06 4.45
C LYS A 20 -0.94 -11.92 5.16
N GLN A 21 -0.57 -11.64 6.41
CA GLN A 21 -1.19 -10.61 7.25
C GLN A 21 -0.26 -9.42 7.46
N ILE A 22 -0.83 -8.22 7.58
CA ILE A 22 -0.15 -7.03 8.09
C ILE A 22 -0.25 -7.07 9.61
N THR A 23 0.89 -6.96 10.30
CA THR A 23 0.86 -6.94 11.77
C THR A 23 0.26 -5.62 12.28
N PRO A 24 -0.39 -5.60 13.46
CA PRO A 24 -0.95 -4.36 14.00
C PRO A 24 0.08 -3.21 14.11
N PRO A 25 1.31 -3.43 14.62
CA PRO A 25 2.32 -2.37 14.67
C PRO A 25 2.71 -1.83 13.28
N THR A 26 2.85 -2.71 12.28
CA THR A 26 3.15 -2.31 10.90
C THR A 26 2.00 -1.48 10.32
N ARG A 27 0.75 -1.91 10.50
CA ARG A 27 -0.42 -1.16 10.06
C ARG A 27 -0.45 0.23 10.67
N GLU A 28 -0.28 0.34 11.99
CA GLU A 28 -0.28 1.63 12.69
C GLU A 28 0.84 2.56 12.21
N ALA A 29 2.05 2.04 11.97
CA ALA A 29 3.15 2.83 11.43
C ALA A 29 2.84 3.37 10.02
N LEU A 30 2.22 2.55 9.17
CA LEU A 30 1.84 2.95 7.81
C LEU A 30 0.65 3.93 7.80
N ILE A 31 -0.26 3.87 8.77
CA ILE A 31 -1.28 4.92 8.92
C ILE A 31 -0.62 6.23 9.36
N ARG A 32 0.25 6.21 10.39
CA ARG A 32 0.94 7.42 10.88
C ARG A 32 1.75 8.13 9.80
N ILE A 33 2.46 7.38 8.96
CA ILE A 33 3.28 7.99 7.90
C ILE A 33 2.41 8.62 6.81
N GLN A 34 1.23 8.04 6.53
CA GLN A 34 0.25 8.62 5.62
C GLN A 34 -0.39 9.88 6.19
N GLU A 35 -0.67 9.92 7.49
CA GLU A 35 -1.14 11.13 8.19
C GLU A 35 -0.11 12.27 8.15
N ALA A 36 1.18 11.93 8.10
CA ALA A 36 2.27 12.89 7.87
C ALA A 36 2.42 13.36 6.41
N GLY A 37 1.53 12.92 5.50
CA GLY A 37 1.49 13.33 4.10
C GLY A 37 2.31 12.47 3.14
N ILE A 38 2.93 11.38 3.62
CA ILE A 38 3.71 10.47 2.76
C ILE A 38 2.78 9.41 2.15
N LYS A 39 2.81 9.26 0.83
CA LYS A 39 1.99 8.22 0.19
C LYS A 39 2.57 6.84 0.42
N VAL A 40 1.75 5.91 0.93
CA VAL A 40 2.08 4.48 0.95
C VAL A 40 1.53 3.82 -0.31
N VAL A 41 2.41 3.19 -1.09
CA VAL A 41 2.07 2.55 -2.36
C VAL A 41 2.34 1.06 -2.26
N LEU A 42 1.39 0.22 -2.66
CA LEU A 42 1.57 -1.23 -2.68
C LEU A 42 2.02 -1.67 -4.07
N ALA A 43 3.16 -2.34 -4.15
CA ALA A 43 3.70 -2.89 -5.38
C ALA A 43 3.74 -4.42 -5.30
N SER A 44 3.20 -5.11 -6.31
CA SER A 44 3.13 -6.57 -6.26
C SER A 44 2.96 -7.22 -7.63
N GLY A 45 3.39 -8.47 -7.72
CA GLY A 45 3.02 -9.38 -8.81
C GLY A 45 1.56 -9.81 -8.79
N ARG A 46 0.84 -9.63 -7.67
CA ARG A 46 -0.58 -9.99 -7.57
C ARG A 46 -1.44 -9.18 -8.56
N PRO A 47 -2.58 -9.73 -9.04
CA PRO A 47 -3.60 -8.93 -9.72
C PRO A 47 -4.18 -7.88 -8.76
N THR A 48 -4.75 -6.79 -9.29
CA THR A 48 -5.32 -5.69 -8.46
C THR A 48 -6.29 -6.22 -7.38
N THR A 49 -7.16 -7.18 -7.73
CA THR A 49 -8.11 -7.81 -6.80
C THR A 49 -7.43 -8.49 -5.60
N GLY A 50 -6.22 -9.02 -5.78
CA GLY A 50 -5.42 -9.65 -4.71
C GLY A 50 -4.66 -8.66 -3.82
N VAL A 51 -4.64 -7.37 -4.18
CA VAL A 51 -4.01 -6.28 -3.41
C VAL A 51 -5.06 -5.43 -2.67
N LEU A 52 -6.27 -5.30 -3.25
CA LEU A 52 -7.35 -4.47 -2.71
C LEU A 52 -7.67 -4.68 -1.22
N PRO A 53 -7.69 -5.91 -0.66
CA PRO A 53 -7.95 -6.09 0.77
C PRO A 53 -6.92 -5.37 1.66
N LEU A 54 -5.64 -5.47 1.31
CA LEU A 54 -4.54 -4.82 2.04
C LEU A 54 -4.58 -3.30 1.86
N ALA A 55 -4.91 -2.83 0.66
CA ALA A 55 -5.08 -1.40 0.39
C ALA A 55 -6.24 -0.79 1.21
N ARG A 56 -7.32 -1.55 1.44
CA ARG A 56 -8.43 -1.14 2.31
C ARG A 56 -8.01 -1.12 3.78
N GLU A 57 -7.31 -2.14 4.25
CA GLU A 57 -6.78 -2.18 5.62
C GLU A 57 -5.87 -0.98 5.93
N LEU A 58 -5.07 -0.55 4.95
CA LEU A 58 -4.19 0.62 5.04
C LEU A 58 -4.86 1.95 4.68
N GLN A 59 -6.16 1.95 4.39
CA GLN A 59 -6.94 3.14 4.05
C GLN A 59 -6.36 3.94 2.86
N LEU A 60 -5.72 3.30 1.88
CA LEU A 60 -5.01 3.99 0.80
C LEU A 60 -5.90 4.92 -0.03
N GLN A 61 -7.19 4.60 -0.11
CA GLN A 61 -8.20 5.46 -0.74
C GLN A 61 -8.32 6.82 -0.04
N ARG A 62 -8.36 6.81 1.31
CA ARG A 62 -8.46 8.04 2.13
C ARG A 62 -7.26 8.95 1.92
N PHE A 63 -6.07 8.36 1.77
CA PHE A 63 -4.81 9.10 1.64
C PHE A 63 -4.39 9.39 0.18
N GLY A 64 -5.21 9.01 -0.81
CA GLY A 64 -4.93 9.30 -2.21
C GLY A 64 -3.69 8.60 -2.76
N SER A 65 -3.51 7.34 -2.37
CA SER A 65 -2.39 6.48 -2.75
C SER A 65 -2.67 5.62 -3.99
N TYR A 66 -1.71 4.76 -4.34
CA TYR A 66 -1.75 3.93 -5.55
C TYR A 66 -1.47 2.45 -5.24
N ILE A 67 -1.90 1.59 -6.17
CA ILE A 67 -1.51 0.18 -6.25
C ILE A 67 -0.77 -0.05 -7.58
N LEU A 68 0.37 -0.72 -7.53
CA LEU A 68 1.08 -1.29 -8.67
C LEU A 68 0.84 -2.80 -8.65
N SER A 69 0.03 -3.30 -9.57
CA SER A 69 -0.29 -4.73 -9.72
C SER A 69 0.37 -5.33 -10.96
N PHE A 70 0.37 -6.66 -11.06
CA PHE A 70 0.99 -7.40 -12.18
C PHE A 70 2.45 -7.01 -12.41
N ASN A 71 3.25 -6.91 -11.34
CA ASN A 71 4.64 -6.46 -11.37
C ASN A 71 4.83 -5.06 -11.99
N GLY A 72 3.84 -4.18 -11.81
CA GLY A 72 3.84 -2.83 -12.37
C GLY A 72 3.15 -2.70 -13.73
N GLY A 73 2.62 -3.80 -14.30
CA GLY A 73 1.85 -3.76 -15.55
C GLY A 73 0.54 -2.97 -15.46
N ARG A 74 0.04 -2.70 -14.24
CA ARG A 74 -1.07 -1.78 -14.01
C ARG A 74 -0.82 -0.92 -12.78
N ILE A 75 -1.08 0.38 -12.92
CA ILE A 75 -1.16 1.34 -11.81
C ILE A 75 -2.63 1.67 -11.60
N THR A 76 -3.10 1.66 -10.36
CA THR A 76 -4.49 1.99 -9.99
C THR A 76 -4.49 3.13 -8.97
N ASP A 77 -5.23 4.21 -9.23
CA ASP A 77 -5.48 5.26 -8.22
C ASP A 77 -6.53 4.75 -7.23
N CYS A 78 -6.20 4.69 -5.95
CA CYS A 78 -7.10 4.15 -4.93
C CYS A 78 -8.34 5.03 -4.67
N ARG A 79 -8.35 6.30 -5.09
CA ARG A 79 -9.51 7.20 -4.96
C ARG A 79 -10.54 6.96 -6.05
N SER A 80 -10.09 6.88 -7.30
CA SER A 80 -10.97 6.74 -8.46
C SER A 80 -11.21 5.28 -8.86
N GLY A 81 -10.32 4.37 -8.47
CA GLY A 81 -10.32 2.97 -8.91
C GLY A 81 -9.91 2.76 -10.38
N GLN A 82 -9.45 3.82 -11.06
CA GLN A 82 -8.97 3.77 -12.44
C GLN A 82 -7.57 3.19 -12.50
#